data_AF-A0A3B8R1X9-F1
#
_entry.id   AF-A0A3B8R1X9-F1
#
_cell.length_a   1.000
_cell.length_b   1.000
_cell.length_c   1.000
_cell.angle_alpha   90.00
_cell.angle_beta   90.00
_cell.angle_gamma   90.00
#
_symmetry.space_group_name_H-M   'P 1'
#
loop_
_entity.id
_entity.type
_entity.pdbx_description
1 polymer ?
#
loop_
_entity_poly.entity_id
_entity_poly.type
_entity_poly.pdbx_seq_one_letter_code
_entity_poly.pdbx_strand_id
1 'polypeptide(L)'
;MQWPGSAPNWIELKELYGFGSDEDALAYRQNPIDLLPEIAKAGIKLRHVVSVTNEHDTRVVSNDSNTFRAAGILSRLGSGIDLAILPPETVEPPYPTDSASVRFIVEASAGR
;
A
#
# COMPACT_ATOMS: atom_id res chain seq x y z
N MET A 1 -20.78 -2.77 -6.34
CA MET A 1 -20.52 -4.11 -6.91
C MET A 1 -19.14 -4.57 -6.43
N GLN A 2 -18.99 -5.83 -6.05
CA GLN A 2 -17.70 -6.40 -5.65
C GLN A 2 -16.89 -6.78 -6.91
N TRP A 3 -15.61 -6.42 -6.99
CA TRP A 3 -14.77 -6.77 -8.14
C TRP A 3 -14.63 -8.30 -8.23
N PRO A 4 -14.86 -8.92 -9.41
CA PRO A 4 -14.91 -10.38 -9.55
C PRO A 4 -13.53 -11.05 -9.56
N GLY A 5 -12.44 -10.30 -9.39
CA GLY A 5 -11.08 -10.80 -9.58
C GLY A 5 -10.64 -10.82 -11.05
N SER A 6 -9.37 -11.16 -11.29
CA SER A 6 -8.82 -11.41 -12.63
C SER A 6 -8.14 -12.77 -12.66
N ALA A 7 -8.80 -13.76 -13.26
CA ALA A 7 -8.23 -15.09 -13.42
C ALA A 7 -6.92 -15.09 -14.26
N PRO A 8 -6.79 -14.31 -15.35
CA PRO A 8 -5.52 -14.19 -16.05
C PRO A 8 -4.39 -13.66 -15.15
N ASN A 9 -4.64 -12.59 -14.38
CA ASN A 9 -3.62 -12.04 -13.48
C ASN A 9 -3.27 -13.00 -12.36
N TRP A 10 -4.22 -13.85 -11.93
CA TRP A 10 -3.96 -14.86 -10.90
C TRP A 10 -3.02 -15.97 -11.40
N ILE A 11 -3.20 -16.42 -12.66
CA ILE A 11 -2.28 -17.37 -13.30
C ILE A 11 -0.90 -16.73 -13.45
N GLU A 12 -0.83 -15.52 -13.99
CA GLU A 12 0.42 -14.79 -14.19
C GLU A 12 1.14 -14.54 -12.85
N LEU A 13 0.43 -14.17 -11.79
CA LEU A 13 0.99 -14.01 -10.45
C LEU A 13 1.65 -15.29 -9.97
N LYS A 14 1.00 -16.45 -10.13
CA LYS A 14 1.60 -17.73 -9.70
C LYS A 14 2.84 -18.07 -10.50
N GLU A 15 2.85 -17.81 -11.80
CA GLU A 15 4.03 -18.02 -12.65
C GLU A 15 5.19 -17.09 -12.27
N LEU A 16 4.92 -15.78 -12.11
CA LEU A 16 5.94 -14.77 -11.80
C LEU A 16 6.58 -14.99 -10.42
N TYR A 17 5.79 -15.40 -9.44
CA TYR A 17 6.26 -15.63 -8.07
C TYR A 17 6.66 -17.09 -7.80
N GLY A 18 6.50 -17.98 -8.78
CA GLY A 18 6.89 -19.40 -8.68
C GLY A 18 6.01 -20.24 -7.76
N PHE A 19 4.72 -19.88 -7.58
CA PHE A 19 3.78 -20.65 -6.76
C PHE A 19 3.26 -21.87 -7.52
N GLY A 20 3.33 -23.04 -6.90
CA GLY A 20 2.85 -24.30 -7.48
C GLY A 20 1.34 -24.50 -7.37
N SER A 21 0.70 -23.78 -6.44
CA SER A 21 -0.71 -23.90 -6.12
C SER A 21 -1.32 -22.58 -5.64
N ASP A 22 -2.65 -22.53 -5.57
CA ASP A 22 -3.35 -21.39 -4.97
C ASP A 22 -3.07 -21.31 -3.46
N GLU A 23 -2.93 -22.46 -2.80
CA GLU A 23 -2.57 -22.59 -1.40
C GLU A 23 -1.20 -21.96 -1.13
N ASP A 24 -0.21 -22.20 -1.99
CA ASP A 24 1.13 -21.59 -1.87
C ASP A 24 1.05 -20.07 -1.97
N ALA A 25 0.32 -19.55 -2.96
CA ALA A 25 0.14 -18.12 -3.17
C ALA A 25 -0.57 -17.45 -1.97
N LEU A 26 -1.62 -18.10 -1.44
CA LEU A 26 -2.36 -17.63 -0.26
C LEU A 26 -1.55 -17.77 1.05
N ALA A 27 -0.58 -18.68 1.10
CA ALA A 27 0.33 -18.85 2.22
C ALA A 27 1.49 -17.85 2.23
N TYR A 28 1.65 -17.03 1.18
CA TYR A 28 2.70 -16.01 1.12
C TYR A 28 2.56 -14.99 2.27
N ARG A 29 3.68 -14.68 2.94
CA ARG A 29 3.74 -13.79 4.13
C ARG A 29 4.78 -12.67 3.99
N GLN A 30 5.18 -12.35 2.77
CA GLN A 30 6.12 -11.27 2.49
C GLN A 30 5.46 -10.12 1.72
N ASN A 31 4.14 -9.96 1.85
CA ASN A 31 3.51 -8.75 1.36
C ASN A 31 3.95 -7.56 2.24
N PRO A 32 3.94 -6.31 1.73
CA PRO A 32 4.29 -5.15 2.54
C PRO A 32 3.53 -5.05 3.86
N ILE A 33 2.25 -5.48 3.88
CA ILE A 33 1.42 -5.46 5.09
C ILE A 33 1.89 -6.46 6.16
N ASP A 34 2.47 -7.60 5.73
CA ASP A 34 3.01 -8.63 6.63
C ASP A 34 4.31 -8.15 7.30
N LEU A 35 5.06 -7.27 6.61
CA LEU A 35 6.35 -6.75 7.03
C LEU A 35 6.27 -5.46 7.84
N LEU A 36 5.07 -4.91 8.07
CA LEU A 36 4.87 -3.67 8.84
C LEU A 36 5.50 -3.69 10.24
N PRO A 37 5.52 -4.80 11.01
CA PRO A 37 6.21 -4.85 12.29
C PRO A 37 7.71 -4.57 12.17
N GLU A 38 8.39 -5.18 11.20
CA GLU A 38 9.83 -4.97 10.97
C GLU A 38 10.12 -3.58 10.41
N ILE A 39 9.26 -3.08 9.51
CA ILE A 39 9.33 -1.71 9.00
C ILE A 39 9.21 -0.68 10.14
N ALA A 40 8.24 -0.86 11.03
CA ALA A 40 8.03 0.01 12.19
C ALA A 40 9.23 -0.04 13.15
N LYS A 41 9.73 -1.24 13.46
CA LYS A 41 10.90 -1.46 14.32
C LYS A 41 12.16 -0.81 13.75
N ALA A 42 12.34 -0.84 12.43
CA ALA A 42 13.45 -0.19 11.74
C ALA A 42 13.32 1.34 11.68
N GLY A 43 12.20 1.92 12.16
CA GLY A 43 11.96 3.36 12.13
C GLY A 43 11.80 3.93 10.71
N ILE A 44 11.52 3.09 9.72
CA ILE A 44 11.35 3.52 8.32
C ILE A 44 10.05 4.33 8.23
N LYS A 45 10.17 5.58 7.79
CA LYS A 45 9.01 6.46 7.56
C LYS A 45 8.31 6.04 6.28
N LEU A 46 6.99 5.92 6.35
CA LEU A 46 6.14 5.55 5.21
C LEU A 46 5.23 6.71 4.82
N ARG A 47 5.08 6.90 3.51
CA ARG A 47 4.06 7.76 2.89
C ARG A 47 3.30 6.92 1.87
N HIS A 48 1.98 7.03 1.86
CA HIS A 48 1.13 6.32 0.91
C HIS A 48 0.07 7.26 0.33
N VAL A 49 0.00 7.26 -1.00
CA VAL A 49 -1.01 8.01 -1.75
C VAL A 49 -2.24 7.13 -1.91
N VAL A 50 -3.41 7.67 -1.62
CA VAL A 50 -4.66 6.90 -1.67
C VAL A 50 -5.79 7.75 -2.20
N SER A 51 -6.57 7.21 -3.13
CA SER A 51 -7.87 7.79 -3.48
C SER A 51 -8.97 7.13 -2.66
N VAL A 52 -9.87 7.95 -2.12
CA VAL A 52 -11.05 7.47 -1.38
C VAL A 52 -12.35 7.63 -2.16
N THR A 53 -12.27 8.21 -3.35
CA THR A 53 -13.44 8.55 -4.19
C THR A 53 -13.30 8.10 -5.64
N ASN A 54 -12.08 7.83 -6.12
CA ASN A 54 -11.89 7.31 -7.47
C ASN A 54 -12.44 5.88 -7.52
N GLU A 55 -13.46 5.64 -8.35
CA GLU A 55 -14.12 4.35 -8.46
C GLU A 55 -13.16 3.26 -8.95
N HIS A 56 -12.25 3.57 -9.88
CA HIS A 56 -11.29 2.58 -10.37
C HIS A 56 -10.42 2.06 -9.21
N ASP A 57 -9.87 2.97 -8.40
CA ASP A 57 -8.98 2.60 -7.30
C ASP A 57 -9.73 1.92 -6.15
N THR A 58 -10.87 2.46 -5.75
CA THR A 58 -11.65 1.96 -4.62
C THR A 58 -12.42 0.67 -4.92
N ARG A 59 -12.75 0.39 -6.18
CA ARG A 59 -13.48 -0.82 -6.60
C ARG A 59 -12.56 -2.04 -6.70
N VAL A 60 -11.32 -1.85 -7.14
CA VAL A 60 -10.38 -2.96 -7.37
C VAL A 60 -9.61 -3.32 -6.10
N VAL A 61 -9.17 -2.31 -5.34
CA VAL A 61 -8.42 -2.49 -4.09
C VAL A 61 -9.11 -1.73 -2.97
N SER A 62 -9.77 -2.45 -2.07
CA SER A 62 -10.45 -1.82 -0.94
C SER A 62 -9.44 -1.12 -0.02
N ASN A 63 -9.65 0.19 0.19
CA ASN A 63 -8.86 1.01 1.11
C ASN A 63 -8.86 0.46 2.54
N ASP A 64 -10.00 -0.07 3.00
CA ASP A 64 -10.15 -0.65 4.33
C ASP A 64 -9.28 -1.89 4.50
N SER A 65 -9.16 -2.71 3.47
CA SER A 65 -8.35 -3.94 3.49
C SER A 65 -6.85 -3.71 3.33
N ASN A 66 -6.46 -2.55 2.78
CA ASN A 66 -5.09 -2.20 2.43
C ASN A 66 -4.58 -0.97 3.22
N THR A 67 -4.74 0.24 2.68
CA THR A 67 -4.18 1.49 3.26
C THR A 67 -4.59 1.72 4.72
N PHE A 68 -5.88 1.66 5.03
CA PHE A 68 -6.37 1.95 6.38
C PHE A 68 -6.07 0.82 7.36
N ARG A 69 -6.03 -0.44 6.88
CA ARG A 69 -5.52 -1.56 7.66
C ARG A 69 -4.06 -1.36 8.03
N ALA A 70 -3.22 -0.97 7.07
CA ALA A 70 -1.80 -0.69 7.30
C ALA A 70 -1.59 0.44 8.32
N ALA A 71 -2.31 1.56 8.15
CA ALA A 71 -2.28 2.68 9.09
C ALA A 71 -2.68 2.25 10.51
N GLY A 72 -3.74 1.44 10.65
CA GLY A 72 -4.17 0.91 11.93
C GLY A 72 -3.17 -0.07 12.57
N ILE A 73 -2.47 -0.89 11.78
CA ILE A 73 -1.42 -1.77 12.28
C ILE A 73 -0.23 -0.93 12.79
N LEU A 74 0.27 0.00 11.98
CA LEU A 74 1.40 0.86 12.34
C LEU A 74 1.12 1.71 13.59
N SER A 75 -0.09 2.26 13.72
CA SER A 75 -0.51 3.01 14.91
C SER A 75 -0.45 2.17 16.19
N ARG A 76 -0.91 0.91 16.15
CA ARG A 76 -0.84 -0.02 17.30
C ARG A 76 0.60 -0.40 17.66
N LEU A 77 1.51 -0.34 16.70
CA LEU A 77 2.95 -0.55 16.89
C LEU A 77 3.69 0.70 17.37
N GLY A 78 2.99 1.82 17.61
CA GLY A 78 3.61 3.10 18.01
C GLY A 78 4.31 3.84 16.87
N SER A 79 4.07 3.43 15.62
CA SER A 79 4.55 4.10 14.41
C SER A 79 3.38 4.81 13.71
N GLY A 80 3.64 5.37 12.53
CA GLY A 80 2.64 6.03 11.71
C GLY A 80 2.95 5.92 10.23
N ILE A 81 1.97 6.29 9.42
CA ILE A 81 2.08 6.44 7.98
C ILE A 81 1.51 7.80 7.60
N ASP A 82 2.22 8.51 6.74
CA ASP A 82 1.73 9.74 6.14
C ASP A 82 0.79 9.40 4.97
N LEU A 83 -0.47 9.81 5.06
CA LEU A 83 -1.49 9.51 4.07
C LEU A 83 -1.77 10.73 3.20
N ALA A 84 -1.37 10.65 1.93
CA ALA A 84 -1.71 11.64 0.92
C ALA A 84 -3.05 11.25 0.26
N ILE A 85 -4.15 11.67 0.88
CA ILE A 85 -5.51 11.41 0.37
C ILE A 85 -5.77 12.32 -0.83
N LEU A 86 -6.11 11.72 -1.97
CA LEU A 86 -6.42 12.46 -3.19
C LEU A 86 -7.82 13.10 -3.12
N PRO A 87 -7.94 14.39 -3.49
CA PRO A 87 -9.23 15.02 -3.70
C PRO A 87 -10.06 14.29 -4.78
N PRO A 88 -11.40 14.38 -4.73
CA PRO A 88 -12.26 13.67 -5.66
C PRO A 88 -12.06 14.02 -7.14
N GLU A 89 -11.70 15.28 -7.40
CA GLU A 89 -11.49 15.84 -8.74
C GLU A 89 -10.11 15.46 -9.32
N THR A 90 -9.24 14.81 -8.53
CA THR A 90 -7.85 14.56 -8.93
C THR A 90 -7.77 13.37 -9.87
N VAL A 91 -7.42 13.66 -11.13
CA VAL A 91 -7.28 12.65 -12.19
C VAL A 91 -5.90 11.97 -12.15
N GLU A 92 -4.85 12.68 -11.73
CA GLU A 92 -3.49 12.16 -11.67
C GLU A 92 -2.96 12.12 -10.23
N PRO A 93 -2.41 10.99 -9.77
CA PRO A 93 -1.77 10.94 -8.46
C PRO A 93 -0.50 11.83 -8.45
N PRO A 94 -0.12 12.38 -7.28
CA PRO A 94 1.12 13.11 -7.11
C PRO A 94 2.32 12.21 -7.47
N TYR A 95 3.23 12.76 -8.25
CA TYR A 95 4.49 12.09 -8.59
C TYR A 95 5.43 12.06 -7.39
N PRO A 96 6.31 11.06 -7.24
CA PRO A 96 7.31 11.04 -6.17
C PRO A 96 8.21 12.30 -6.08
N THR A 97 8.30 13.06 -7.17
CA THR A 97 9.05 14.31 -7.27
C THR A 97 8.22 15.57 -6.99
N ASP A 98 6.96 15.43 -6.57
CA ASP A 98 6.14 16.57 -6.15
C ASP A 98 6.68 17.19 -4.85
N SER A 99 6.37 18.47 -4.62
CA SER A 99 6.90 19.22 -3.47
C SER A 99 6.59 18.59 -2.11
N ALA A 100 5.44 17.93 -1.93
CA ALA A 100 5.08 17.28 -0.68
C ALA A 100 5.83 15.96 -0.50
N SER A 101 5.97 15.16 -1.56
CA SER A 101 6.77 13.92 -1.52
C SER A 101 8.26 14.20 -1.29
N VAL A 102 8.83 15.19 -1.99
CA VAL A 102 10.23 15.61 -1.78
C VAL A 102 10.44 16.08 -0.34
N ARG A 103 9.52 16.89 0.19
CA ARG A 103 9.58 17.34 1.59
C ARG A 103 9.57 16.17 2.57
N PHE A 104 8.64 15.23 2.39
CA PHE A 104 8.58 14.02 3.21
C PHE A 104 9.91 13.25 3.18
N ILE A 105 10.52 13.07 2.00
CA ILE A 105 11.81 12.38 1.86
C ILE A 105 12.92 13.12 2.60
N VAL A 106 13.01 14.45 2.46
CA VAL A 106 14.02 15.27 3.13
C VAL A 106 13.86 15.18 4.65
N GLU A 107 12.63 15.36 5.17
CA GLU A 107 12.34 15.28 6.61
C GLU A 107 12.60 13.87 7.17
N ALA A 108 12.21 12.83 6.46
CA ALA A 108 12.47 11.44 6.83
C ALA A 108 13.96 11.07 6.80
N SER A 109 14.78 11.85 6.09
CA SER A 109 16.23 11.61 5.96
C SER A 109 17.08 12.51 6.86
N ALA A 110 16.56 13.65 7.31
CA ALA A 110 17.28 14.65 8.09
C ALA A 110 17.67 14.20 9.52
N GLY A 111 17.14 13.08 10.00
CA GLY A 111 17.40 12.53 11.34
C GLY A 111 18.10 11.17 11.36
N ARG A 112 18.78 10.78 10.28
CA ARG A 112 19.60 9.57 10.20
C ARG A 112 21.09 9.89 10.26
#